data_AF-A0A7M3LSV5-F1
#
_entry.id   AF-A0A7M3LSV5-F1
#
_cell.length_a   1.000
_cell.length_b   1.000
_cell.length_c   1.000
_cell.angle_alpha   90.00
_cell.angle_beta   90.00
_cell.angle_gamma   90.00
#
_symmetry.space_group_name_H-M   'P 1'
#
loop_
_entity.id
_entity.type
_entity.pdbx_description
1 polymer ?
#
loop_
_entity_poly.entity_id
_entity_poly.type
_entity_poly.pdbx_seq_one_letter_code
_entity_poly.pdbx_strand_id
1 'polypeptide(L)'
;METGRLWELATELRPLLEQTARDGATITWPQIHRRLSGLPRLHADDQCVLLWLVDEDGQKGDPLLSALVTVGDRQMHPRFPAIAEQLGWSHPSGTRQHTAWNYEVLKVHQHWRYQR
;
A
#
# COMPACT_ATOMS: atom_id res chain seq x y z
N MET A 1 5.40 2.19 -18.62
CA MET A 1 6.67 2.81 -18.15
C MET A 1 7.76 1.75 -18.13
N GLU A 2 9.05 2.10 -18.17
CA GLU A 2 10.14 1.12 -17.96
C GLU A 2 10.14 0.64 -16.50
N THR A 3 10.29 -0.66 -16.26
CA THR A 3 10.20 -1.29 -14.93
C THR A 3 11.18 -0.69 -13.92
N GLY A 4 12.38 -0.29 -14.36
CA GLY A 4 13.38 0.35 -13.49
C GLY A 4 12.88 1.66 -12.87
N ARG A 5 12.14 2.47 -13.63
CA ARG A 5 11.57 3.73 -13.13
C ARG A 5 10.47 3.50 -12.09
N LEU A 6 9.67 2.43 -12.26
CA LEU A 6 8.64 2.09 -11.27
C LEU A 6 9.27 1.63 -9.95
N TRP A 7 10.42 0.96 -9.99
CA TRP A 7 11.16 0.58 -8.80
C TRP A 7 11.64 1.81 -8.03
N GLU A 8 12.26 2.78 -8.70
CA GLU A 8 12.72 4.02 -8.07
C GLU A 8 11.56 4.77 -7.39
N LEU A 9 10.42 4.89 -8.08
CA LEU A 9 9.23 5.50 -7.51
C LEU A 9 8.67 4.71 -6.31
N ALA A 10 8.78 3.38 -6.30
CA ALA A 10 8.34 2.56 -5.18
C ALA A 10 9.23 2.79 -3.95
N THR A 11 10.55 2.87 -4.16
CA THR A 11 11.53 3.21 -3.12
C THR A 11 11.25 4.60 -2.54
N GLU A 12 10.83 5.58 -3.34
CA GLU A 12 10.41 6.90 -2.85
C GLU A 12 9.06 6.88 -2.12
N LEU A 13 8.12 6.04 -2.57
CA LEU A 13 6.79 5.94 -1.98
C LEU A 13 6.79 5.23 -0.62
N ARG A 14 7.65 4.23 -0.44
CA ARG A 14 7.68 3.39 0.78
C ARG A 14 7.84 4.21 2.06
N PRO A 15 8.83 5.12 2.22
CA PRO A 15 8.97 5.93 3.43
C PRO A 15 7.73 6.77 3.76
N LEU A 16 7.02 7.26 2.74
CA LEU A 16 5.77 8.00 2.93
C LEU A 16 4.68 7.09 3.51
N LEU A 17 4.56 5.86 3.01
CA LEU A 17 3.58 4.88 3.51
C LEU A 17 3.93 4.40 4.92
N GLU A 18 5.21 4.19 5.22
CA GLU A 18 5.64 3.88 6.58
C GLU A 18 5.33 5.02 7.56
N GLN A 19 5.59 6.28 7.18
CA GLN A 19 5.23 7.42 8.02
C GLN A 19 3.72 7.50 8.22
N THR A 20 2.94 7.26 7.16
CA THR A 20 1.48 7.20 7.23
C THR A 20 1.00 6.08 8.16
N ALA A 21 1.69 4.93 8.15
CA ALA A 21 1.46 3.82 9.07
C ALA A 21 1.70 4.22 10.52
N ARG A 22 2.83 4.88 10.80
CA ARG A 22 3.22 5.40 12.13
C ARG A 22 2.21 6.42 12.66
N ASP A 23 1.68 7.26 11.79
CA ASP A 23 0.67 8.28 12.13
C ASP A 23 -0.72 7.66 12.41
N GLY A 24 -0.93 6.37 12.13
CA GLY A 24 -2.23 5.73 12.29
C GLY A 24 -3.26 6.18 11.24
N ALA A 25 -2.80 6.61 10.07
CA ALA A 25 -3.63 7.21 9.03
C ALA A 25 -3.71 6.35 7.77
N THR A 26 -4.73 6.58 6.94
CA THR A 26 -4.75 6.11 5.54
C THR A 26 -4.43 7.27 4.62
N ILE A 27 -4.01 6.97 3.39
CA ILE A 27 -3.67 7.98 2.38
C ILE A 27 -4.39 7.69 1.06
N THR A 28 -4.59 8.73 0.26
CA THR A 28 -5.18 8.65 -1.08
C THR A 28 -4.15 9.05 -2.13
N TRP A 29 -4.33 8.61 -3.38
CA TRP A 29 -3.46 9.04 -4.50
C TRP A 29 -3.31 10.56 -4.63
N PRO A 30 -4.37 11.38 -4.52
CA PRO A 30 -4.22 12.84 -4.50
C PRO A 30 -3.36 13.37 -3.34
N GLN A 31 -3.36 12.73 -2.17
CA GLN A 31 -2.46 13.09 -1.07
C GLN A 31 -1.02 12.65 -1.34
N ILE A 32 -0.83 11.46 -1.92
CA ILE A 32 0.49 10.96 -2.34
C ILE A 32 1.12 11.94 -3.33
N HIS A 33 0.42 12.33 -4.40
CA HIS A 33 0.93 13.28 -5.38
C HIS A 33 1.25 14.67 -4.80
N ARG A 34 0.55 15.09 -3.74
CA ARG A 34 0.87 16.34 -3.04
C ARG A 34 2.12 16.24 -2.19
N ARG A 35 2.40 15.08 -1.59
CA ARG A 35 3.56 14.84 -0.73
C ARG A 35 4.81 14.45 -1.52
N LEU A 36 4.64 13.79 -2.66
CA LEU A 36 5.70 13.39 -3.59
C LEU A 36 5.51 14.10 -4.92
N SER A 37 5.97 15.36 -4.99
CA SER A 37 5.85 16.18 -6.22
C SER A 37 6.63 15.61 -7.41
N GLY A 38 7.61 14.74 -7.17
CA GLY A 38 8.34 14.00 -8.20
C GLY A 38 7.57 12.82 -8.80
N LEU A 39 6.48 12.36 -8.16
CA LEU A 39 5.69 11.22 -8.62
C LEU A 39 4.79 11.65 -9.80
N PRO A 40 5.03 11.15 -11.03
CA PRO A 40 4.18 11.49 -12.17
C PRO A 40 2.76 10.98 -11.97
N ARG A 41 1.78 11.56 -12.68
CA ARG A 41 0.42 11.00 -12.70
C ARG A 41 0.45 9.64 -13.40
N LEU A 42 0.33 8.58 -12.61
CA LEU A 42 0.35 7.21 -13.08
C LEU A 42 -1.02 6.76 -13.56
N HIS A 43 -1.03 5.92 -14.60
CA HIS A 43 -2.24 5.18 -14.94
C HIS A 43 -2.57 4.20 -13.82
N ALA A 44 -3.82 3.78 -13.79
CA ALA A 44 -4.35 3.03 -12.67
C ALA A 44 -3.71 1.62 -12.57
N ASP A 45 -3.16 1.07 -13.66
CA ASP A 45 -2.39 -0.19 -13.66
C ASP A 45 -0.95 0.01 -13.18
N ASP A 46 -0.29 1.10 -13.61
CA ASP A 46 1.04 1.47 -13.10
C ASP A 46 1.01 1.76 -11.59
N GLN A 47 -0.09 2.35 -11.10
CA GLN A 47 -0.34 2.52 -9.65
C GLN A 47 -0.38 1.18 -8.92
N CYS A 48 -0.96 0.13 -9.52
CA CYS A 48 -0.97 -1.20 -8.93
C CYS A 48 0.42 -1.83 -8.90
N VAL A 49 1.15 -1.75 -10.01
CA VAL A 49 2.53 -2.24 -10.06
C VAL A 49 3.37 -1.51 -9.01
N LEU A 50 3.20 -0.20 -8.88
CA LEU A 50 3.92 0.60 -7.89
C LEU A 50 3.63 0.12 -6.45
N LEU A 51 2.36 -0.11 -6.09
CA LEU A 51 1.99 -0.59 -4.76
C LEU A 51 2.46 -2.03 -4.51
N TRP A 52 2.46 -2.87 -5.54
CA TRP A 52 3.04 -4.21 -5.47
C TRP A 52 4.55 -4.13 -5.17
N LEU A 53 5.28 -3.27 -5.89
CA LEU A 53 6.72 -3.07 -5.69
C LEU A 53 7.09 -2.55 -4.30
N VAL A 54 6.25 -1.67 -3.72
CA VAL A 54 6.45 -1.18 -2.34
C VAL A 54 6.48 -2.34 -1.34
N ASP A 55 5.56 -3.29 -1.50
CA ASP A 55 5.42 -4.43 -0.59
C ASP A 55 6.39 -5.58 -0.95
N GLU A 56 6.83 -5.68 -2.21
CA GLU A 56 7.85 -6.66 -2.63
C GLU A 56 9.18 -6.47 -1.89
N ASP A 57 9.57 -5.21 -1.63
CA ASP A 57 10.75 -4.84 -0.84
C ASP A 57 10.56 -5.03 0.69
N GLY A 58 9.38 -5.48 1.13
CA GLY A 58 9.08 -5.80 2.53
C GLY A 58 9.74 -7.11 3.00
N GLN A 59 9.85 -7.32 4.32
CA GLN A 59 10.23 -8.65 4.82
C GLN A 59 9.04 -9.61 4.65
N LYS A 60 9.35 -10.87 4.34
CA LYS A 60 8.32 -11.89 4.20
C LYS A 60 7.53 -12.04 5.51
N GLY A 61 6.23 -11.72 5.47
CA GLY A 61 5.33 -11.77 6.62
C GLY A 61 5.02 -10.41 7.24
N ASP A 62 5.64 -9.33 6.75
CA ASP A 62 5.25 -7.97 7.11
C ASP A 62 3.84 -7.68 6.59
N PRO A 63 3.07 -6.84 7.32
CA PRO A 63 1.76 -6.41 6.86
C PRO A 63 1.89 -5.45 5.66
N LEU A 64 0.92 -5.51 4.75
CA LEU A 64 1.00 -4.81 3.45
C LEU A 64 0.82 -3.28 3.59
N LEU A 65 1.86 -2.49 3.30
CA LEU A 65 1.79 -1.03 3.28
C LEU A 65 0.79 -0.53 2.23
N SER A 66 0.63 -1.24 1.12
CA SER A 66 -0.38 -0.91 0.10
C SER A 66 -1.81 -0.88 0.65
N ALA A 67 -2.10 -1.55 1.77
CA ALA A 67 -3.41 -1.52 2.42
C ALA A 67 -3.79 -0.11 2.92
N LEU A 68 -2.82 0.76 3.18
CA LEU A 68 -3.06 2.14 3.61
C LEU A 68 -3.54 3.05 2.49
N VAL A 69 -3.38 2.64 1.23
CA VAL A 69 -3.82 3.42 0.08
C VAL A 69 -5.31 3.15 -0.17
N THR A 70 -6.10 4.22 -0.08
CA THR A 70 -7.56 4.21 -0.11
C THR A 70 -8.08 5.12 -1.22
N VAL A 71 -9.34 4.94 -1.59
CA VAL A 71 -10.03 5.85 -2.53
C VAL A 71 -10.58 7.12 -1.84
N GLY A 72 -10.47 7.21 -0.52
CA GLY A 72 -11.08 8.25 0.32
C GLY A 72 -11.93 7.63 1.42
N ASP A 73 -12.26 8.40 2.46
CA ASP A 73 -13.17 7.98 3.56
C ASP A 73 -12.88 6.60 4.18
N ARG A 74 -11.59 6.21 4.21
CA ARG A 74 -11.14 4.88 4.67
C ARG A 74 -11.80 3.72 3.94
N GLN A 75 -12.10 3.90 2.65
CA GLN A 75 -12.59 2.84 1.79
C GLN A 75 -11.43 2.11 1.10
N MET A 76 -11.49 0.78 1.14
CA MET A 76 -10.53 -0.09 0.46
C MET A 76 -10.38 0.28 -1.02
N HIS A 77 -9.16 0.33 -1.51
CA HIS A 77 -8.92 0.51 -2.93
C HIS A 77 -9.42 -0.72 -3.73
N PRO A 78 -10.17 -0.54 -4.83
CA PRO A 78 -10.79 -1.66 -5.56
C PRO A 78 -9.77 -2.64 -6.14
N ARG A 79 -8.52 -2.21 -6.34
CA ARG A 79 -7.44 -3.08 -6.80
C ARG A 79 -6.55 -3.66 -5.69
N PHE A 80 -6.79 -3.31 -4.43
CA PHE A 80 -6.08 -3.93 -3.31
C PHE A 80 -6.13 -5.47 -3.35
N PRO A 81 -7.26 -6.11 -3.68
CA PRO A 81 -7.31 -7.57 -3.84
C PRO A 81 -6.32 -8.14 -4.84
N ALA A 82 -6.22 -7.53 -6.02
CA ALA A 82 -5.32 -7.99 -7.07
C ALA A 82 -3.85 -7.84 -6.67
N ILE A 83 -3.51 -6.74 -5.98
CA ILE A 83 -2.15 -6.52 -5.45
C ILE A 83 -1.83 -7.60 -4.40
N ALA A 84 -2.76 -7.82 -3.46
CA ALA A 84 -2.58 -8.79 -2.38
C ALA A 84 -2.40 -10.22 -2.91
N GLU A 85 -3.21 -10.62 -3.91
CA GLU A 85 -3.08 -11.92 -4.58
C GLU A 85 -1.71 -12.08 -5.26
N GLN A 86 -1.21 -11.03 -5.93
CA GLN A 86 0.12 -11.04 -6.56
C GLN A 86 1.28 -11.17 -5.57
N LEU A 87 1.09 -10.69 -4.33
CA LEU A 87 2.04 -10.84 -3.23
C LEU A 87 1.91 -12.19 -2.50
N GLY A 88 1.00 -13.06 -2.95
CA GLY A 88 0.69 -14.32 -2.28
C GLY A 88 -0.06 -14.14 -0.95
N TRP A 89 -0.58 -12.95 -0.68
CA TRP A 89 -1.41 -12.71 0.50
C TRP A 89 -2.78 -13.35 0.29
N SER A 90 -3.10 -14.28 1.19
CA SER A 90 -4.38 -14.99 1.19
C SER A 90 -5.10 -14.70 2.51
N HIS A 91 -6.36 -14.24 2.42
CA HIS A 91 -7.19 -14.10 3.61
C HIS A 91 -7.91 -15.41 3.95
N PRO A 92 -8.27 -15.66 5.22
CA PRO A 92 -9.01 -16.86 5.60
C PRO A 92 -10.31 -17.00 4.80
N SER A 93 -10.59 -18.22 4.33
CA SER A 93 -11.83 -18.56 3.64
C SER A 93 -13.05 -18.22 4.51
N GLY A 94 -14.02 -17.50 3.95
CA GLY A 94 -15.24 -17.08 4.67
C GLY A 94 -15.17 -15.70 5.32
N THR A 95 -13.99 -15.05 5.37
CA THR A 95 -13.89 -13.64 5.78
C THR A 95 -14.29 -12.74 4.62
N ARG A 96 -15.18 -11.76 4.85
CA ARG A 96 -15.45 -10.72 3.86
C ARG A 96 -14.17 -9.95 3.56
N GLN A 97 -13.87 -9.76 2.28
CA GLN A 97 -12.65 -9.11 1.81
C GLN A 97 -12.37 -7.74 2.49
N HIS A 98 -13.41 -6.91 2.63
CA HIS A 98 -13.30 -5.63 3.33
C HIS A 98 -12.90 -5.80 4.82
N THR A 99 -13.39 -6.84 5.48
CA THR A 99 -13.00 -7.15 6.86
C THR A 99 -11.54 -7.59 6.93
N ALA A 100 -11.10 -8.43 5.99
CA ALA A 100 -9.71 -8.86 5.91
C ALA A 100 -8.76 -7.68 5.66
N TRP A 101 -9.14 -6.76 4.76
CA TRP A 101 -8.40 -5.51 4.52
C TRP A 101 -8.35 -4.62 5.78
N ASN A 102 -9.47 -4.44 6.49
CA ASN A 102 -9.48 -3.67 7.75
C ASN A 102 -8.49 -4.24 8.77
N TYR A 103 -8.41 -5.57 8.91
CA TYR A 103 -7.41 -6.20 9.77
C TYR A 103 -5.99 -5.94 9.30
N GLU A 104 -5.76 -5.94 7.99
CA GLU A 104 -4.45 -5.65 7.42
C GLU A 104 -4.01 -4.21 7.75
N VAL A 105 -4.89 -3.22 7.55
CA VAL A 105 -4.64 -1.81 7.94
C VAL A 105 -4.28 -1.71 9.43
N LEU A 106 -4.99 -2.42 10.31
CA LEU A 106 -4.68 -2.43 11.74
C LEU A 106 -3.30 -3.04 12.04
N LYS A 107 -2.94 -4.14 11.37
CA LYS A 107 -1.61 -4.75 11.53
C LYS A 107 -0.51 -3.83 11.05
N VAL A 108 -0.69 -3.14 9.92
CA VAL A 108 0.26 -2.14 9.42
C VAL A 108 0.49 -1.06 10.49
N HIS A 109 -0.58 -0.47 11.03
CA HIS A 109 -0.42 0.52 12.10
C HIS A 109 0.32 -0.03 13.32
N GLN A 110 0.00 -1.25 13.75
CA GLN A 110 0.69 -1.86 14.89
C GLN A 110 2.16 -2.13 14.60
N HIS A 111 2.48 -2.70 13.44
CA HIS A 111 3.84 -3.07 13.06
C HIS A 111 4.76 -1.84 13.05
N TRP A 112 4.38 -0.79 12.31
CA TRP A 112 5.21 0.40 12.17
C TRP A 112 5.19 1.34 13.37
N ARG A 113 4.17 1.28 14.24
CA ARG A 113 4.17 2.03 15.51
C ARG A 113 5.26 1.56 16.47
N TYR A 114 5.66 0.30 16.41
CA TYR A 114 6.65 -0.29 17.31
C TYR A 114 8.02 -0.53 16.67
N GLN A 115 8.13 -0.47 15.34
CA GLN A 115 9.44 -0.41 14.69
C GLN A 115 10.06 0.99 14.90
N ARG A 116 11.15 1.02 15.67
CA ARG A 116 11.96 2.22 15.95
C ARG A 116 13.02 2.45 14.88
#